data_AF-X1U3A4-F1
#
_entry.id   AF-X1U3A4-F1
#
_cell.length_a   1.000
_cell.length_b   1.000
_cell.length_c   1.000
_cell.angle_alpha   90.00
_cell.angle_beta   90.00
_cell.angle_gamma   90.00
#
_symmetry.space_group_name_H-M   'P 1'
#
loop_
_entity.id
_entity.type
_entity.pdbx_description
1 polymer ?
#
loop_
_entity_poly.entity_id
_entity_poly.type
_entity_poly.pdbx_seq_one_letter_code
_entity_poly.pdbx_strand_id
1 'polypeptide(L)' 'MEVAKIIKSMEKEDFRVLRAIERGMRRAATVKMSNICFFSKLKMEEVLFRLNKIHKNNLIIR' A
#
# COMPACT_ATOMS: atom_id res chain seq x y z
N MET A 1 -15.04 5.00 -14.82
CA MET A 1 -15.90 4.86 -13.62
C MET A 1 -15.43 3.78 -12.64
N GLU A 2 -14.56 2.83 -13.02
CA GLU A 2 -14.10 1.75 -12.12
C GLU A 2 -13.12 2.22 -11.02
N VAL A 3 -12.16 3.07 -11.36
CA VAL A 3 -11.17 3.59 -10.37
C VAL A 3 -11.86 4.34 -9.23
N ALA A 4 -12.91 5.10 -9.50
CA ALA A 4 -13.69 5.79 -8.48
C ALA A 4 -14.38 4.83 -7.49
N LYS A 5 -14.80 3.64 -7.95
CA LYS A 5 -15.37 2.60 -7.07
C LYS A 5 -14.28 1.99 -6.18
N ILE A 6 -13.09 1.75 -6.72
CA ILE A 6 -11.94 1.25 -5.95
C ILE A 6 -11.55 2.27 -4.88
N ILE A 7 -11.37 3.54 -5.25
CA ILE A 7 -11.03 4.61 -4.29
C ILE A 7 -12.07 4.72 -3.18
N LYS A 8 -13.37 4.58 -3.49
CA LYS A 8 -14.44 4.60 -2.48
C LYS A 8 -14.42 3.41 -1.52
N SER A 9 -13.89 2.26 -1.92
CA SER A 9 -13.79 1.06 -1.05
C SER A 9 -12.49 1.00 -0.24
N MET A 10 -11.61 1.98 -0.44
CA MET A 10 -10.34 2.08 0.27
C MET A 10 -10.48 2.86 1.57
N GLU A 11 -9.78 2.36 2.58
CA GLU A 11 -9.70 2.98 3.90
C GLU A 11 -8.43 3.83 4.02
N LYS A 12 -8.37 4.67 5.04
CA LYS A 12 -7.24 5.58 5.31
C LYS A 12 -5.91 4.82 5.39
N GLU A 13 -5.92 3.62 5.95
CA GLU A 13 -4.79 2.73 6.11
C GLU A 13 -4.28 2.21 4.76
N ASP A 14 -5.20 1.93 3.82
CA ASP A 14 -4.84 1.51 2.45
C ASP A 14 -4.02 2.62 1.76
N PHE A 15 -4.46 3.88 1.89
CA PHE A 15 -3.73 5.04 1.36
C PHE A 15 -2.40 5.28 2.07
N ARG A 16 -2.30 5.02 3.38
CA ARG A 16 -1.01 5.10 4.12
C ARG A 16 -0.01 4.09 3.59
N VAL A 17 -0.45 2.88 3.26
CA VAL A 17 0.40 1.84 2.67
C VAL A 17 0.84 2.23 1.27
N LEU A 18 -0.08 2.70 0.41
CA LEU A 18 0.28 3.20 -0.92
C LEU A 18 1.31 4.34 -0.87
N ARG A 19 1.10 5.31 0.01
CA ARG A 19 2.04 6.43 0.20
C ARG A 19 3.39 5.97 0.72
N ALA A 20 3.42 4.94 1.58
CA ALA A 20 4.67 4.36 2.06
C ALA A 20 5.45 3.70 0.92
N ILE A 21 4.76 3.01 0.01
CA ILE A 21 5.36 2.44 -1.21
C ILE A 21 5.90 3.56 -2.10
N GLU A 22 5.09 4.58 -2.42
CA GLU A 22 5.50 5.73 -3.23
C GLU A 22 6.79 6.40 -2.69
N ARG A 23 6.87 6.58 -1.37
CA ARG A 23 8.09 7.12 -0.72
C ARG A 23 9.28 6.18 -0.83
N GLY A 24 9.06 4.87 -0.69
CA GLY A 24 10.10 3.85 -0.87
C GLY A 24 10.63 3.79 -2.30
N MET A 25 9.74 3.99 -3.28
CA MET A 25 10.06 3.94 -4.71
C MET A 25 11.04 5.05 -5.15
N ARG A 26 11.10 6.17 -4.41
CA ARG A 26 12.10 7.23 -4.67
C ARG A 26 13.55 6.74 -4.60
N ARG A 27 13.81 5.64 -3.88
CA ARG A 27 15.16 5.11 -3.64
C ARG A 27 15.44 3.77 -4.31
N ALA A 28 14.39 3.02 -4.66
CA ALA A 28 14.53 1.67 -5.21
C ALA A 28 13.30 1.29 -6.04
N ALA A 29 13.49 0.48 -7.08
CA ALA A 29 12.39 -0.04 -7.89
C ALA A 29 11.44 -0.97 -7.11
N THR A 30 11.95 -1.65 -6.08
CA THR A 30 11.18 -2.51 -5.18
C THR A 30 11.28 -2.02 -3.74
N VAL A 31 10.17 -2.05 -3.00
CA VAL A 31 10.10 -1.54 -1.63
C VAL A 31 10.00 -2.70 -0.64
N LYS A 32 10.96 -2.77 0.29
CA LYS A 32 10.98 -3.78 1.35
C LYS A 32 9.83 -3.58 2.33
N MET A 33 9.26 -4.68 2.84
CA MET A 33 8.19 -4.67 3.83
C MET A 33 8.50 -3.80 5.06
N SER A 34 9.73 -3.89 5.58
CA SER A 34 10.18 -3.10 6.73
C SER A 34 10.06 -1.59 6.49
N ASN A 35 10.38 -1.12 5.28
CA ASN A 35 10.24 0.29 4.90
C ASN A 35 8.76 0.69 4.84
N ILE A 36 7.89 -0.19 4.32
CA ILE A 36 6.46 0.05 4.27
C ILE A 36 5.89 0.19 5.69
N CYS A 37 6.24 -0.72 6.60
CA CYS A 37 5.85 -0.63 8.02
C CYS A 37 6.34 0.67 8.65
N PHE A 38 7.60 1.04 8.42
CA PHE A 38 8.20 2.25 8.96
C PHE A 38 7.48 3.53 8.48
N PHE A 39 7.26 3.67 7.17
CA PHE A 39 6.64 4.87 6.61
C PHE A 39 5.14 4.94 6.83
N SER A 40 4.44 3.80 6.81
CA SER A 40 3.00 3.74 7.06
C SER A 40 2.68 3.89 8.54
N LYS A 41 3.63 3.61 9.45
CA LYS A 41 3.45 3.51 10.92
C LYS A 41 2.34 2.51 11.28
N LEU A 42 2.32 1.38 10.60
CA LEU A 42 1.41 0.26 10.84
C LEU A 42 2.20 -0.98 11.23
N LYS A 43 1.55 -1.90 11.95
CA LYS A 43 2.12 -3.20 12.29
C LYS A 43 2.23 -4.06 11.02
N MET A 44 3.17 -5.01 11.02
CA MET A 44 3.43 -5.86 9.85
C MET A 44 2.21 -6.66 9.39
N GLU A 45 1.41 -7.17 10.33
CA GLU A 45 0.16 -7.90 10.05
C GLU A 45 -0.84 -7.03 9.28
N GLU A 46 -1.05 -5.80 9.77
CA GLU A 46 -1.93 -4.84 9.11
C GLU A 46 -1.41 -4.48 7.72
N VAL A 47 -0.11 -4.22 7.59
CA VAL A 47 0.51 -3.93 6.28
C VAL A 47 0.30 -5.10 5.31
N LEU A 48 0.47 -6.35 5.77
CA LEU A 48 0.24 -7.54 4.94
C LEU A 48 -1.22 -7.65 4.49
N PHE A 49 -2.17 -7.44 5.40
CA PHE A 49 -3.60 -7.44 5.08
C PHE A 49 -3.93 -6.39 4.00
N ARG A 50 -3.44 -5.16 4.20
CA ARG A 50 -3.63 -4.03 3.30
C ARG A 50 -2.99 -4.26 1.93
N LEU A 51 -1.74 -4.75 1.91
CA LEU A 51 -1.04 -5.09 0.66
C LEU A 51 -1.80 -6.15 -0.15
N ASN A 52 -2.35 -7.18 0.50
CA ASN A 52 -3.16 -8.19 -0.18
C ASN A 52 -4.43 -7.59 -0.79
N LYS A 53 -5.10 -6.68 -0.08
CA LYS A 53 -6.29 -5.96 -0.59
C LYS A 53 -5.94 -5.07 -1.78
N ILE A 54 -4.87 -4.29 -1.67
CA ILE A 54 -4.40 -3.35 -2.69
C ILE A 54 -3.91 -4.10 -3.95
N HIS A 55 -3.24 -5.24 -3.77
CA HIS A 55 -2.79 -6.11 -4.86
C HIS A 55 -3.98 -6.70 -5.65
N LYS A 56 -5.03 -7.16 -4.95
CA LYS A 56 -6.27 -7.63 -5.60
C LYS A 56 -6.94 -6.56 -6.47
N ASN A 57 -6.75 -5.28 -6.13
CA ASN A 57 -7.26 -4.15 -6.91
C ASN A 57 -6.29 -3.72 -8.04
N ASN A 58 -5.24 -4.50 -8.32
CA ASN A 58 -4.21 -4.22 -9.33
C ASN A 58 -3.50 -2.87 -9.16
N LEU A 59 -3.44 -2.34 -7.93
CA LEU A 59 -2.79 -1.06 -7.64
C LEU A 59 -1.28 -1.22 -7.40
N ILE A 60 -0.82 -2.42 -7.06
CA ILE A 60 0.59 -2.76 -6.85
C ILE A 60 0.90 -4.15 -7.41
N ILE A 61 2.15 -4.35 -7.80
CA ILE A 61 2.73 -5.64 -8.14
C ILE A 61 3.60 -6.06 -6.95
N ARG A 62 3.46 -7.32 -6.53
CA ARG A 62 4.16 -7.88 -5.37
C ARG A 62 5.17 -8.91 -5.80
#